data_AF-A0A6A2XYW6-F1
#
_entry.id   AF-A0A6A2XYW6-F1
#
_cell.length_a   1.000
_cell.length_b   1.000
_cell.length_c   1.000
_cell.angle_alpha   90.00
_cell.angle_beta   90.00
_cell.angle_gamma   90.00
#
_symmetry.space_group_name_H-M   'P 1'
#
loop_
_entity.id
_entity.type
_entity.pdbx_description
1 polymer ?
#
loop_
_entity_poly.entity_id
_entity_poly.type
_entity_poly.pdbx_seq_one_letter_code
_entity_poly.pdbx_strand_id
1 'polypeptide(L)'
;MVYVGQLCLSWEILHWQYEKAIEIWETDRYGLRTFNEVASEFQQFQVLMQRFIENESFEGPRVQNYVKNRCVLRNLLQVPVIREDSMKDKRKGRRKGRDDYDDDNDAIRSDMLVEIMEESIRIFWRFVRSDKDANVVIKNSRKGTQVEPFEPADVELLAEVQTSLQKKDRKLKDIVRSGNCILRKLRKNQEANSDNVLHFFCQVDLKLVARVLNMSKVTKTNSFGATTN
;
A
#
# COMPACT_ATOMS: atom_id res chain seq x y z
N MET A 1 -4.11 -9.20 14.96
CA MET A 1 -4.07 -9.93 13.68
C MET A 1 -4.89 -9.28 12.57
N VAL A 2 -6.17 -8.94 12.78
CA VAL A 2 -7.06 -8.40 11.74
C VAL A 2 -6.46 -7.24 10.91
N TYR A 3 -5.88 -6.22 11.55
CA TYR A 3 -5.28 -5.08 10.85
C TYR A 3 -4.13 -5.46 9.91
N VAL A 4 -3.17 -6.25 10.40
CA VAL A 4 -2.00 -6.63 9.59
C VAL A 4 -2.39 -7.63 8.52
N GLY A 5 -3.34 -8.52 8.79
CA GLY A 5 -3.94 -9.37 7.77
C GLY A 5 -4.60 -8.55 6.66
N GLN A 6 -5.38 -7.53 7.02
CA GLN A 6 -5.96 -6.61 6.04
C GLN A 6 -4.87 -5.89 5.25
N LEU A 7 -3.85 -5.33 5.91
CA LEU A 7 -2.72 -4.69 5.23
C LEU A 7 -2.09 -5.59 4.16
N CYS A 8 -1.77 -6.83 4.50
CA CYS A 8 -1.18 -7.77 3.55
C CYS A 8 -2.14 -8.10 2.41
N LEU A 9 -3.41 -8.34 2.71
CA LEU A 9 -4.42 -8.63 1.69
C LEU A 9 -4.62 -7.45 0.73
N SER A 10 -4.73 -6.24 1.25
CA SER A 10 -4.85 -5.03 0.44
C SER A 10 -3.64 -4.82 -0.45
N TRP A 11 -2.44 -5.13 0.05
CA TRP A 11 -1.24 -5.03 -0.75
C TRP A 11 -1.25 -6.02 -1.92
N GLU A 12 -1.57 -7.28 -1.65
CA GLU A 12 -1.65 -8.34 -2.66
C GLU A 12 -2.67 -7.98 -3.75
N ILE A 13 -3.87 -7.52 -3.34
CA ILE A 13 -4.91 -7.12 -4.29
C ILE A 13 -4.45 -5.88 -5.09
N LEU A 14 -3.84 -4.88 -4.45
CA LEU A 14 -3.38 -3.68 -5.14
C LEU A 14 -2.30 -3.98 -6.18
N HIS A 15 -1.36 -4.86 -5.85
CA HIS A 15 -0.34 -5.35 -6.78
C HIS A 15 -0.98 -6.05 -7.97
N TRP A 16 -1.89 -7.00 -7.72
CA TRP A 16 -2.59 -7.73 -8.77
C TRP A 16 -3.44 -6.83 -9.68
N GLN A 17 -4.20 -5.90 -9.09
CA GLN A 17 -5.01 -4.95 -9.87
C GLN A 17 -4.11 -4.05 -10.73
N TYR A 18 -2.92 -3.66 -10.23
CA TYR A 18 -1.98 -2.85 -11.01
C TYR A 18 -1.46 -3.60 -12.23
N GLU A 19 -1.05 -4.86 -12.06
CA GLU A 19 -0.67 -5.71 -13.20
C GLU A 19 -1.82 -5.83 -14.22
N LYS A 20 -3.06 -5.99 -13.74
CA LYS A 20 -4.24 -6.01 -14.60
C LYS A 20 -4.47 -4.69 -15.34
N ALA A 21 -4.23 -3.54 -14.70
CA ALA A 21 -4.33 -2.24 -15.35
C ALA A 21 -3.31 -2.07 -16.49
N ILE A 22 -2.08 -2.55 -16.28
CA ILE A 22 -1.03 -2.57 -17.31
C ILE A 22 -1.46 -3.44 -18.50
N GLU A 23 -1.94 -4.67 -18.25
CA GLU A 23 -2.45 -5.56 -19.31
C GLU A 23 -3.59 -4.90 -20.12
N ILE A 24 -4.51 -4.21 -19.43
CA ILE A 24 -5.61 -3.49 -20.08
C ILE A 24 -5.08 -2.34 -20.93
N TRP A 25 -4.16 -1.53 -20.41
CA TRP A 25 -3.55 -0.42 -21.11
C TRP A 25 -2.78 -0.88 -22.37
N GLU A 26 -2.01 -1.95 -22.28
CA GLU A 26 -1.27 -2.52 -23.42
C GLU A 26 -2.18 -3.06 -24.53
N THR A 27 -3.37 -3.55 -24.15
CA THR A 27 -4.35 -4.11 -25.11
C THR A 27 -5.33 -3.08 -25.66
N ASP A 28 -5.48 -1.92 -25.03
CA ASP A 28 -6.41 -0.84 -25.42
C ASP A 28 -5.81 0.09 -26.49
N ARG A 29 -5.51 -0.46 -27.67
CA ARG A 29 -4.84 0.24 -28.78
C ARG A 29 -5.50 1.54 -29.24
N TYR A 30 -6.82 1.64 -29.03
CA TYR A 30 -7.62 2.78 -29.47
C TYR A 30 -8.07 3.69 -28.32
N GLY A 31 -7.74 3.35 -27.06
CA GLY A 31 -8.10 4.17 -25.91
C GLY A 31 -9.60 4.32 -25.68
N LEU A 32 -10.41 3.34 -26.10
CA LEU A 32 -11.88 3.44 -26.13
C LEU A 32 -12.55 2.99 -24.82
N ARG A 33 -11.77 2.36 -23.95
CA ARG A 33 -12.24 1.90 -22.64
C ARG A 33 -12.18 3.05 -21.65
N THR A 34 -13.24 3.19 -20.87
CA THR A 34 -13.35 4.22 -19.85
C THR A 34 -13.55 3.60 -18.47
N PHE A 35 -12.98 4.23 -17.45
CA PHE A 35 -12.88 3.68 -16.09
C PHE A 35 -13.26 4.71 -15.02
N ASN A 36 -14.17 5.63 -15.34
CA ASN A 36 -14.54 6.75 -14.47
C ASN A 36 -15.05 6.30 -13.10
N GLU A 37 -15.87 5.25 -13.07
CA GLU A 37 -16.42 4.72 -11.81
C GLU A 37 -15.29 4.22 -10.91
N VAL A 38 -14.43 3.35 -11.45
CA VAL A 38 -13.31 2.74 -10.72
C VAL A 38 -12.27 3.78 -10.31
N ALA A 39 -12.00 4.76 -11.17
CA ALA A 39 -11.11 5.87 -10.85
C ALA A 39 -11.60 6.63 -9.61
N SER A 40 -12.91 6.90 -9.54
CA SER A 40 -13.51 7.55 -8.37
C SER A 40 -13.39 6.69 -7.09
N GLU A 41 -13.50 5.37 -7.22
CA GLU A 41 -13.31 4.44 -6.09
C GLU A 41 -11.85 4.43 -5.61
N PHE A 42 -10.88 4.46 -6.54
CA PHE A 42 -9.47 4.56 -6.19
C PHE A 42 -9.15 5.89 -5.51
N GLN A 43 -9.73 7.00 -5.96
CA GLN A 43 -9.59 8.30 -5.28
C GLN A 43 -10.15 8.23 -3.85
N GLN A 44 -11.30 7.59 -3.64
CA GLN A 44 -11.82 7.38 -2.28
C GLN A 44 -10.89 6.50 -1.44
N PHE A 45 -10.38 5.41 -1.99
CA PHE A 45 -9.40 4.53 -1.34
C PHE A 45 -8.15 5.30 -0.87
N GLN A 46 -7.62 6.17 -1.74
CA GLN A 46 -6.50 7.06 -1.43
C GLN A 46 -6.82 8.02 -0.28
N VAL A 47 -7.96 8.71 -0.35
CA VAL A 47 -8.41 9.66 0.68
C VAL A 47 -8.59 8.98 2.03
N LEU A 48 -9.14 7.77 2.07
CA LEU A 48 -9.32 7.02 3.31
C LEU A 48 -7.97 6.72 3.99
N MET A 49 -6.96 6.30 3.22
CA MET A 49 -5.62 6.07 3.76
C MET A 49 -4.95 7.36 4.24
N GLN A 50 -5.04 8.44 3.46
CA GLN A 50 -4.47 9.73 3.83
C GLN A 50 -5.10 10.29 5.10
N ARG A 51 -6.44 10.33 5.18
CA ARG A 51 -7.17 10.76 6.38
C ARG A 51 -6.81 9.94 7.61
N PHE A 52 -6.64 8.63 7.44
CA PHE A 52 -6.23 7.77 8.55
C PHE A 52 -4.84 8.18 9.07
N ILE A 53 -3.87 8.45 8.18
CA ILE A 53 -2.52 8.90 8.57
C ILE A 53 -2.58 10.28 9.22
N GLU A 54 -3.37 11.21 8.69
CA GLU A 54 -3.47 12.58 9.22
C GLU A 54 -4.06 12.62 10.63
N ASN A 55 -5.07 11.78 10.89
CA ASN A 55 -5.76 11.77 12.19
C ASN A 55 -5.08 10.86 13.23
N GLU A 56 -4.15 9.98 12.83
CA GLU A 56 -3.65 8.93 13.73
C GLU A 56 -3.00 9.44 15.01
N SER A 57 -2.38 10.62 14.99
CA SER A 57 -1.72 11.20 16.17
C SER A 57 -2.69 11.53 17.30
N PHE A 58 -3.98 11.68 16.98
CA PHE A 58 -5.03 12.05 17.92
C PHE A 58 -5.89 10.85 18.36
N GLU A 59 -5.77 9.71 17.67
CA GLU A 59 -6.68 8.56 17.79
C GLU A 59 -6.08 7.36 18.57
N GLY A 60 -4.91 7.55 19.19
CA GLY A 60 -4.24 6.55 20.02
C GLY A 60 -3.56 5.41 19.22
N PRO A 61 -3.40 4.20 19.78
CA PRO A 61 -2.67 3.12 19.14
C PRO A 61 -3.28 2.70 17.79
N ARG A 62 -2.46 2.66 16.74
CA ARG A 62 -2.89 2.46 15.33
C ARG A 62 -3.81 1.26 15.12
N VAL A 63 -3.50 0.11 15.74
CA VAL A 63 -4.30 -1.11 15.60
C VAL A 63 -5.68 -0.97 16.25
N GLN A 64 -5.75 -0.34 17.42
CA GLN A 64 -7.01 -0.10 18.10
C GLN A 64 -7.85 0.93 17.35
N ASN A 65 -7.20 1.99 16.87
CA ASN A 65 -7.81 3.01 16.02
C ASN A 65 -8.45 2.36 14.77
N TYR A 66 -7.71 1.51 14.05
CA TYR A 66 -8.23 0.78 12.89
C TYR A 66 -9.47 -0.07 13.23
N VAL A 67 -9.46 -0.80 14.34
CA VAL A 67 -10.61 -1.64 14.74
C VAL A 67 -11.83 -0.79 15.09
N LYS A 68 -11.65 0.31 15.82
CA LYS A 68 -12.75 1.25 16.17
C LYS A 68 -13.35 1.89 14.92
N ASN A 69 -12.50 2.33 14.00
CA ASN A 69 -12.93 3.00 12.78
C ASN A 69 -13.46 2.07 11.70
N ARG A 70 -13.43 0.74 11.89
CA ARG A 70 -13.94 -0.23 10.91
C ARG A 70 -15.43 -0.04 10.58
N CYS A 71 -16.22 0.51 11.50
CA CYS A 71 -17.64 0.82 11.28
C CYS A 71 -17.88 2.14 10.53
N VAL A 72 -16.96 3.11 10.68
CA VAL A 72 -17.05 4.49 10.16
C VAL A 72 -16.36 4.61 8.80
N LEU A 73 -15.18 4.02 8.66
CA LEU A 73 -14.36 3.97 7.44
C LEU A 73 -14.42 2.56 6.84
N ARG A 74 -15.61 2.12 6.45
CA ARG A 74 -15.88 0.72 6.04
C ARG A 74 -14.98 0.24 4.90
N ASN A 75 -14.57 1.15 4.02
CA ASN A 75 -13.76 0.85 2.83
C ASN A 75 -12.26 1.11 3.05
N LEU A 76 -11.81 1.44 4.28
CA LEU A 76 -10.39 1.65 4.55
C LEU A 76 -9.62 0.35 4.28
N LEU A 77 -8.58 0.46 3.44
CA LEU A 77 -7.79 -0.67 2.96
C LEU A 77 -8.60 -1.67 2.10
N GLN A 78 -9.77 -1.30 1.56
CA GLN A 78 -10.45 -2.10 0.54
C GLN A 78 -10.05 -1.60 -0.84
N VAL A 79 -9.31 -2.43 -1.57
CA VAL A 79 -8.85 -2.07 -2.92
C VAL A 79 -10.01 -2.21 -3.91
N PRO A 80 -10.33 -1.17 -4.70
CA PRO A 80 -11.31 -1.26 -5.76
C PRO A 80 -10.94 -2.31 -6.81
N VAL A 81 -11.95 -2.94 -7.39
CA VAL A 81 -11.76 -3.93 -8.47
C VAL A 81 -11.96 -3.24 -9.81
N ILE A 82 -10.99 -3.41 -10.72
CA ILE A 82 -11.06 -2.83 -12.06
C ILE A 82 -12.26 -3.42 -12.83
N ARG A 83 -13.05 -2.51 -13.39
CA ARG A 83 -14.20 -2.75 -14.24
C ARG A 83 -14.35 -1.59 -15.21
N GLU A 84 -14.71 -1.89 -16.45
CA GLU A 84 -15.00 -0.87 -17.47
C GLU A 84 -16.39 -0.24 -17.21
N ASP A 85 -16.53 1.05 -17.50
CA ASP A 85 -17.82 1.74 -17.38
C ASP A 85 -18.87 1.11 -18.31
N SER A 86 -20.11 1.03 -17.82
CA SER A 86 -21.20 0.46 -18.61
C SER A 86 -21.60 1.38 -19.78
N MET A 87 -22.11 0.80 -20.89
CA MET A 87 -22.64 1.60 -22.01
C MET A 87 -23.78 2.56 -21.62
N LYS A 88 -24.45 2.33 -20.48
CA LYS A 88 -25.49 3.25 -19.96
C LYS A 88 -24.86 4.51 -19.36
N ASP A 89 -23.68 4.40 -18.78
CA ASP A 89 -22.95 5.52 -18.18
C ASP A 89 -22.31 6.39 -19.28
N LYS A 90 -21.79 5.77 -20.34
CA LYS A 90 -21.34 6.46 -21.57
C LYS A 90 -22.45 7.34 -22.22
N ARG A 91 -23.73 6.96 -22.06
CA ARG A 91 -24.88 7.74 -22.58
C ARG A 91 -25.35 8.86 -21.64
N LYS A 92 -25.04 8.81 -20.35
CA LYS A 92 -25.40 9.87 -19.39
C LYS A 92 -24.48 11.10 -19.54
N GLY A 93 -23.18 10.90 -19.81
CA GLY A 93 -22.25 11.98 -20.15
C GLY A 93 -22.70 12.75 -21.41
N ARG A 94 -22.93 12.01 -22.50
CA ARG A 94 -23.41 12.57 -23.79
C ARG A 94 -24.75 13.31 -23.76
N ARG A 95 -25.60 13.09 -22.76
CA ARG A 95 -26.88 13.81 -22.63
C ARG A 95 -26.74 15.15 -21.90
N LYS A 96 -25.60 15.38 -21.22
CA LYS A 96 -25.34 16.61 -20.47
C LYS A 96 -24.52 17.64 -21.27
N GLY A 97 -23.83 17.21 -22.33
CA GLY A 97 -23.14 18.07 -23.30
C GLY A 97 -23.63 17.82 -24.73
N ARG A 98 -24.78 18.39 -25.09
CA ARG A 98 -24.99 18.80 -26.48
C ARG A 98 -24.51 20.23 -26.51
N ASP A 99 -23.36 20.42 -27.12
CA ASP A 99 -22.67 21.65 -27.50
C ASP A 99 -21.20 21.47 -27.10
N ASP A 100 -20.34 21.50 -28.11
CA ASP A 100 -18.87 21.46 -28.08
C ASP A 100 -18.14 20.11 -28.34
N TYR A 101 -17.21 20.22 -29.29
CA TYR A 101 -16.40 19.19 -29.94
C TYR A 101 -15.24 18.66 -29.06
N ASP A 102 -15.39 18.66 -27.73
CA ASP A 102 -14.30 18.41 -26.76
C ASP A 102 -14.68 17.45 -25.59
N ASP A 103 -15.77 16.69 -25.71
CA ASP A 103 -16.33 15.78 -24.66
C ASP A 103 -15.46 14.54 -24.32
N ASP A 104 -14.35 14.32 -25.03
CA ASP A 104 -13.46 13.17 -24.79
C ASP A 104 -12.39 13.46 -23.70
N ASN A 105 -12.30 14.71 -23.21
CA ASN A 105 -11.27 15.13 -22.24
C ASN A 105 -11.56 14.71 -20.79
N ASP A 106 -12.82 14.49 -20.42
CA ASP A 106 -13.20 14.17 -19.03
C ASP A 106 -13.21 12.66 -18.73
N ALA A 107 -13.09 11.81 -19.75
CA ALA A 107 -13.15 10.36 -19.58
C ALA A 107 -11.82 9.78 -19.09
N ILE A 108 -11.86 9.06 -17.96
CA ILE A 108 -10.68 8.33 -17.48
C ILE A 108 -10.38 7.14 -18.39
N ARG A 109 -9.32 7.26 -19.19
CA ARG A 109 -8.78 6.23 -20.07
C ARG A 109 -7.84 5.28 -19.31
N SER A 110 -7.43 4.19 -19.97
CA SER A 110 -6.59 3.13 -19.38
C SER A 110 -5.21 3.61 -18.92
N ASP A 111 -4.59 4.55 -19.64
CA ASP A 111 -3.35 5.23 -19.25
C ASP A 111 -3.51 6.02 -17.95
N MET A 112 -4.56 6.83 -17.85
CA MET A 112 -4.85 7.60 -16.64
C MET A 112 -5.25 6.70 -15.46
N LEU A 113 -5.92 5.57 -15.71
CA LEU A 113 -6.18 4.57 -14.67
C LEU A 113 -4.87 4.02 -14.08
N VAL A 114 -3.88 3.69 -14.92
CA VAL A 114 -2.56 3.23 -14.46
C VAL A 114 -1.93 4.29 -13.56
N GLU A 115 -1.93 5.56 -13.94
CA GLU A 115 -1.38 6.65 -13.11
C GLU A 115 -2.07 6.78 -11.75
N ILE A 116 -3.40 6.69 -11.71
CA ILE A 116 -4.20 6.69 -10.47
C ILE A 116 -3.79 5.51 -9.57
N MET A 117 -3.52 4.35 -10.15
CA MET A 117 -3.08 3.18 -9.41
C MET A 117 -1.64 3.31 -8.90
N GLU A 118 -0.73 3.87 -9.69
CA GLU A 118 0.62 4.18 -9.22
C GLU A 118 0.58 5.13 -8.01
N GLU A 119 -0.27 6.14 -8.03
CA GLU A 119 -0.45 7.03 -6.87
C GLU A 119 -1.06 6.29 -5.67
N SER A 120 -2.00 5.37 -5.91
CA SER A 120 -2.54 4.51 -4.86
C SER A 120 -1.45 3.67 -4.19
N ILE A 121 -0.51 3.12 -4.97
CA ILE A 121 0.68 2.40 -4.47
C ILE A 121 1.59 3.32 -3.66
N ARG A 122 1.85 4.55 -4.13
CA ARG A 122 2.66 5.54 -3.40
C ARG A 122 2.04 5.90 -2.05
N ILE A 123 0.72 6.10 -2.01
CA ILE A 123 -0.01 6.40 -0.78
C ILE A 123 -0.02 5.19 0.15
N PHE A 124 -0.23 3.99 -0.39
CA PHE A 124 -0.16 2.74 0.39
C PHE A 124 1.22 2.56 1.02
N TRP A 125 2.30 2.82 0.28
CA TRP A 125 3.65 2.85 0.83
C TRP A 125 3.79 3.85 1.98
N ARG A 126 3.30 5.09 1.82
CA ARG A 126 3.32 6.10 2.91
C ARG A 126 2.54 5.61 4.12
N PHE A 127 1.40 4.96 3.91
CA PHE A 127 0.57 4.35 4.95
C PHE A 127 1.34 3.28 5.72
N VAL A 128 1.92 2.30 5.03
CA VAL A 128 2.70 1.24 5.67
C VAL A 128 3.94 1.79 6.37
N ARG A 129 4.64 2.76 5.76
CA ARG A 129 5.83 3.40 6.32
C ARG A 129 5.54 4.15 7.62
N SER A 130 4.35 4.76 7.74
CA SER A 130 3.89 5.45 8.96
C SER A 130 3.63 4.50 10.14
N ASP A 131 3.46 3.19 9.89
CA ASP A 131 3.32 2.21 10.97
C ASP A 131 4.63 2.06 11.76
N LYS A 132 4.65 2.59 12.98
CA LYS A 132 5.81 2.52 13.88
C LYS A 132 6.21 1.08 14.20
N ASP A 133 5.25 0.16 14.29
CA ASP A 133 5.51 -1.25 14.59
C ASP A 133 6.15 -1.98 13.40
N ALA A 134 6.02 -1.46 12.17
CA ALA A 134 6.78 -1.96 11.01
C ALA A 134 8.26 -1.51 11.04
N ASN A 135 8.62 -0.57 11.91
CA ASN A 135 9.97 0.01 12.01
C ASN A 135 10.80 -0.57 13.18
N VAL A 136 10.17 -1.14 14.22
CA VAL A 136 10.85 -1.56 15.46
C VAL A 136 11.90 -2.67 15.24
N VAL A 137 11.67 -3.61 14.31
CA VAL A 137 12.67 -4.67 13.98
C VAL A 137 13.93 -4.10 13.34
N ILE A 138 13.84 -2.94 12.69
CA ILE A 138 14.98 -2.32 12.03
C ILE A 138 15.85 -1.56 13.05
N LYS A 139 15.27 -1.10 14.17
CA LYS A 139 16.00 -0.30 15.18
C LYS A 139 16.46 -1.08 16.41
N ASN A 140 15.77 -2.14 16.86
CA ASN A 140 15.98 -2.70 18.20
C ASN A 140 16.35 -4.20 18.24
N SER A 141 17.37 -4.64 17.51
CA SER A 141 18.01 -5.95 17.77
C SER A 141 18.91 -5.98 19.01
N ARG A 142 18.85 -4.96 19.87
CA ARG A 142 19.59 -4.89 21.14
C ARG A 142 18.65 -4.47 22.27
N LYS A 143 17.85 -5.41 22.76
CA LYS A 143 17.54 -5.62 24.19
C LYS A 143 16.37 -6.59 24.29
N GLY A 144 16.62 -7.66 25.03
CA GLY A 144 15.74 -8.80 25.18
C GLY A 144 14.44 -8.47 25.87
N THR A 145 13.42 -9.23 25.50
CA THR A 145 12.44 -9.82 26.41
C THR A 145 11.95 -11.08 25.69
N GLN A 146 12.75 -12.13 25.82
CA GLN A 146 12.36 -13.51 25.52
C GLN A 146 11.42 -13.92 26.65
N VAL A 147 10.14 -14.12 26.36
CA VAL A 147 9.28 -14.94 27.22
C VAL A 147 8.34 -15.73 26.32
N GLU A 148 8.22 -17.03 26.60
CA GLU A 148 7.42 -18.13 26.03
C GLU A 148 8.08 -19.05 24.98
N PRO A 149 7.81 -20.37 25.08
CA PRO A 149 8.75 -21.46 24.85
C PRO A 149 8.80 -21.83 23.37
N PHE A 150 9.63 -21.12 22.61
CA PHE A 150 10.04 -21.61 21.31
C PHE A 150 11.07 -22.71 21.52
N GLU A 151 10.90 -23.85 20.83
CA GLU A 151 11.96 -24.83 20.67
C GLU A 151 13.24 -24.08 20.22
N PRO A 152 14.43 -24.46 20.72
CA PRO A 152 15.66 -23.73 20.42
C PRO A 152 15.91 -23.55 18.91
N ALA A 153 15.44 -24.50 18.09
CA ALA A 153 15.46 -24.41 16.63
C ALA A 153 14.58 -23.26 16.07
N ASP A 154 13.39 -23.01 16.63
CA ASP A 154 12.49 -21.95 16.18
C ASP A 154 13.02 -20.55 16.53
N VAL A 155 13.72 -20.44 17.67
CA VAL A 155 14.40 -19.20 18.08
C VAL A 155 15.52 -18.86 17.10
N GLU A 156 16.31 -19.86 16.71
CA GLU A 156 17.42 -19.71 15.76
C GLU A 156 16.89 -19.32 14.37
N LEU A 157 15.87 -20.01 13.88
CA LEU A 157 15.20 -19.69 12.61
C LEU A 157 14.63 -18.26 12.62
N LEU A 158 13.98 -17.83 13.71
CA LEU A 158 13.45 -16.48 13.81
C LEU A 158 14.57 -15.42 13.79
N ALA A 159 15.70 -15.70 14.43
CA ALA A 159 16.88 -14.82 14.39
C ALA A 159 17.48 -14.74 12.98
N GLU A 160 17.54 -15.86 12.26
CA GLU A 160 18.00 -15.91 10.86
C GLU A 160 17.08 -15.08 9.95
N VAL A 161 15.76 -15.25 10.05
CA VAL A 161 14.79 -14.46 9.26
C VAL A 161 14.94 -12.97 9.57
N GLN A 162 15.11 -12.57 10.83
CA GLN A 162 15.29 -11.17 11.22
C GLN A 162 16.60 -10.58 10.66
N THR A 163 17.71 -11.31 10.71
CA THR A 163 18.99 -10.83 10.17
C THR A 163 18.96 -10.72 8.64
N SER A 164 18.34 -11.69 7.97
CA SER A 164 18.12 -11.66 6.52
C SER A 164 17.28 -10.45 6.11
N LEU A 165 16.20 -10.16 6.86
CA LEU A 165 15.35 -9.00 6.63
C LEU A 165 16.12 -7.68 6.76
N GLN A 166 16.95 -7.54 7.81
CA GLN A 166 17.79 -6.35 7.99
C GLN A 166 18.83 -6.18 6.88
N LYS A 167 19.41 -7.28 6.39
CA LYS A 167 20.35 -7.26 5.27
C LYS A 167 19.66 -6.80 3.99
N LYS A 168 18.44 -7.29 3.72
CA LYS A 168 17.62 -6.85 2.58
C LYS A 168 17.21 -5.37 2.69
N ASP A 169 16.87 -4.88 3.90
CA ASP A 169 16.52 -3.46 4.13
C ASP A 169 17.69 -2.53 3.87
N ARG A 170 18.90 -2.89 4.34
CA ARG A 170 20.11 -2.11 4.06
C ARG A 170 20.41 -2.06 2.56
N LYS A 171 20.40 -3.22 1.90
CA LYS A 171 20.61 -3.30 0.44
C LYS A 171 19.61 -2.47 -0.34
N LEU A 172 18.33 -2.55 0.03
CA LEU A 172 17.28 -1.77 -0.62
C LEU A 172 17.53 -0.26 -0.44
N LYS A 173 17.83 0.20 0.79
CA LYS A 173 18.18 1.61 1.05
C LYS A 173 19.40 2.07 0.26
N ASP A 174 20.40 1.21 0.08
CA ASP A 174 21.60 1.52 -0.70
C ASP A 174 21.28 1.64 -2.20
N ILE A 175 20.44 0.75 -2.75
CA ILE A 175 19.96 0.82 -4.14
C ILE A 175 19.18 2.13 -4.37
N VAL A 176 18.33 2.52 -3.42
CA VAL A 176 17.52 3.74 -3.49
C VAL A 176 18.40 4.99 -3.43
N ARG A 177 19.35 5.01 -2.49
CA ARG A 177 20.27 6.13 -2.33
C ARG A 177 21.19 6.27 -3.54
N SER A 178 21.70 5.16 -4.08
CA SER A 178 22.56 5.16 -5.27
C SER A 178 21.81 5.53 -6.56
N GLY A 179 20.52 5.21 -6.67
CA GLY A 179 19.65 5.68 -7.74
C GLY A 179 19.46 7.22 -7.76
N ASN A 180 19.54 7.87 -6.59
CA ASN A 180 19.42 9.32 -6.42
C ASN A 180 20.74 10.09 -6.62
N CYS A 181 21.86 9.42 -6.90
CA CYS A 181 23.11 10.10 -7.21
C CYS A 181 23.01 10.84 -8.55
N ILE A 182 23.45 12.11 -8.51
CA ILE A 182 23.30 13.18 -9.50
C ILE A 182 23.58 12.77 -10.97
N LEU A 183 24.37 11.73 -11.21
CA LEU A 183 24.76 11.25 -12.55
C LEU A 183 23.62 10.59 -13.36
N ARG A 184 22.55 10.06 -12.73
CA ARG A 184 21.40 9.47 -13.46
C ARG A 184 20.34 10.47 -13.91
N LYS A 185 20.26 11.66 -13.27
CA LYS A 185 19.32 12.74 -13.65
C LYS A 185 19.53 13.26 -15.07
N LEU A 186 20.69 13.01 -15.67
CA LEU A 186 20.99 13.44 -17.04
C LEU A 186 20.45 12.49 -18.14
N ARG A 187 19.96 11.28 -17.82
CA ARG A 187 19.71 10.22 -18.83
C ARG A 187 18.27 9.68 -18.94
N LYS A 188 17.32 10.07 -18.10
CA LYS A 188 16.01 9.40 -18.05
C LYS A 188 14.84 10.38 -18.06
N ASN A 189 14.35 10.74 -19.25
CA ASN A 189 13.11 11.51 -19.40
C ASN A 189 11.93 10.67 -19.91
N GLN A 190 12.05 9.33 -19.97
CA GLN A 190 10.96 8.49 -20.48
C GLN A 190 10.74 7.15 -19.74
N GLU A 191 11.75 6.59 -19.07
CA GLU A 191 11.65 5.32 -18.30
C GLU A 191 11.47 5.51 -16.78
N ALA A 192 11.29 6.75 -16.32
CA ALA A 192 11.41 7.09 -14.89
C ALA A 192 10.18 6.71 -14.04
N ASN A 193 8.98 6.62 -14.61
CA ASN A 193 7.75 6.40 -13.81
C ASN A 193 7.58 4.93 -13.37
N SER A 194 7.78 3.96 -14.27
CA SER A 194 7.70 2.53 -13.95
C SER A 194 8.80 2.09 -12.95
N ASP A 195 10.04 2.57 -13.13
CA ASP A 195 11.15 2.31 -12.20
C ASP A 195 10.88 2.84 -10.78
N ASN A 196 10.09 3.92 -10.65
CA ASN A 196 9.71 4.47 -9.35
C ASN A 196 8.70 3.57 -8.61
N VAL A 197 7.80 2.90 -9.33
CA VAL A 197 6.73 2.05 -8.75
C VAL A 197 7.28 0.71 -8.27
N LEU A 198 8.13 0.06 -9.07
CA LEU A 198 8.77 -1.21 -8.73
C LEU A 198 9.58 -1.12 -7.42
N HIS A 199 10.20 0.05 -7.18
CA HIS A 199 10.89 0.32 -5.94
C HIS A 199 9.94 0.34 -4.73
N PHE A 200 8.72 0.89 -4.86
CA PHE A 200 7.73 0.84 -3.78
C PHE A 200 7.29 -0.60 -3.49
N PHE A 201 7.28 -1.49 -4.47
CA PHE A 201 6.89 -2.89 -4.26
C PHE A 201 7.80 -3.57 -3.25
N CYS A 202 9.10 -3.53 -3.53
CA CYS A 202 10.13 -4.08 -2.65
C CYS A 202 10.08 -3.45 -1.25
N GLN A 203 9.82 -2.15 -1.18
CA GLN A 203 9.74 -1.42 0.09
C GLN A 203 8.53 -1.85 0.92
N VAL A 204 7.36 -1.96 0.30
CA VAL A 204 6.13 -2.38 0.97
C VAL A 204 6.26 -3.81 1.47
N ASP A 205 6.70 -4.75 0.62
CA ASP A 205 6.90 -6.16 0.98
C ASP A 205 7.77 -6.29 2.23
N LEU A 206 8.90 -5.60 2.22
CA LEU A 206 9.85 -5.67 3.32
C LEU A 206 9.28 -5.11 4.62
N LYS A 207 8.48 -4.04 4.56
CA LYS A 207 7.79 -3.49 5.73
C LYS A 207 6.67 -4.37 6.23
N LEU A 208 5.91 -5.01 5.35
CA LEU A 208 4.85 -5.94 5.73
C LEU A 208 5.45 -7.16 6.43
N VAL A 209 6.53 -7.73 5.90
CA VAL A 209 7.26 -8.82 6.58
C VAL A 209 7.76 -8.37 7.96
N ALA A 210 8.38 -7.19 8.07
CA ALA A 210 8.81 -6.65 9.36
C ALA A 210 7.63 -6.49 10.34
N ARG A 211 6.48 -6.03 9.86
CA ARG A 211 5.28 -5.82 10.67
C ARG A 211 4.67 -7.12 11.16
N VAL A 212 4.63 -8.15 10.31
CA VAL A 212 4.16 -9.50 10.65
C VAL A 212 5.04 -10.11 11.74
N LEU A 213 6.37 -10.03 11.59
CA LEU A 213 7.31 -10.53 12.61
C LEU A 213 7.21 -9.78 13.94
N ASN A 214 6.69 -8.55 13.94
CA ASN A 214 6.45 -7.78 15.17
C ASN A 214 5.08 -8.03 15.79
N MET A 215 4.11 -8.60 15.06
CA MET A 215 2.83 -8.97 15.67
C MET A 215 2.98 -10.02 16.76
N SER A 216 3.87 -10.99 16.59
CA SER A 216 4.11 -12.07 17.57
C SER A 216 4.66 -11.56 18.90
N LYS A 217 5.29 -10.37 18.93
CA LYS A 217 5.80 -9.72 20.14
C LYS A 217 4.72 -8.93 20.87
N VAL A 218 3.82 -8.26 20.15
CA VAL A 218 2.77 -7.40 20.72
C VAL A 218 1.65 -8.20 21.40
N THR A 219 1.39 -9.43 20.95
CA THR A 219 0.41 -10.32 21.61
C THR A 219 0.79 -10.70 23.04
N LYS A 220 2.07 -10.62 23.43
CA LYS A 220 2.54 -10.98 24.78
C LYS A 220 2.45 -9.82 25.79
N THR A 221 2.43 -8.57 25.33
CA THR A 221 2.38 -7.39 26.21
C THR A 221 0.97 -6.97 26.63
N ASN A 222 -0.07 -7.50 25.98
CA ASN A 222 -1.47 -7.17 26.29
C ASN A 222 -2.19 -8.21 27.18
N SER A 223 -1.49 -9.26 27.64
CA SER A 223 -2.08 -10.32 28.48
C SER A 223 -1.72 -10.23 29.98
N PHE A 224 -0.98 -9.21 30.42
CA PHE A 224 -0.70 -8.98 31.84
C PHE A 224 -1.23 -7.62 32.29
N GLY A 225 -2.51 -7.61 32.64
CA GLY A 225 -3.22 -6.44 33.17
C GLY A 225 -4.55 -6.81 33.81
N ALA A 226 -4.60 -7.94 34.52
CA ALA A 226 -5.67 -8.24 35.47
C ALA A 226 -5.01 -8.34 36.85
N THR A 227 -4.74 -7.16 37.44
CA THR A 227 -4.39 -7.08 38.85
C THR A 227 -5.70 -7.13 39.62
N THR A 228 -5.82 -8.18 40.41
CA THR A 228 -6.73 -8.35 41.54
C THR A 228 -6.95 -7.05 42.33
N ASN A 229 -8.22 -6.75 42.60
CA ASN A 229 -8.71 -6.25 43.88
C ASN A 229 -10.14 -6.76 44.07
#